data_AF-A0A962TT20-F1
#
_entry.id   AF-A0A962TT20-F1
#
_cell.length_a   1.000
_cell.length_b   1.000
_cell.length_c   1.000
_cell.angle_alpha   90.00
_cell.angle_beta   90.00
_cell.angle_gamma   90.00
#
_symmetry.space_group_name_H-M   'P 1'
#
loop_
_entity.id
_entity.type
_entity.pdbx_description
1 polymer ?
#
loop_
_entity_poly.entity_id
_entity_poly.type
_entity_poly.pdbx_seq_one_letter_code
_entity_poly.pdbx_strand_id
1 'polypeptide(L)'
;MTISRARRNLRIILGIMLMLSLSFFSTAVYFRIQTKQKNISILSIAPTLFQLDIYQHRALAYFSDKDGQFKIAKKMIRQGIFSRVYSDSGTIMLKDLAESGHAPSQTYYANILIRFPPQSEENRAAARNYLQLAAAQNYTPAQEILNDLDKHE
;
A
#
# COMPACT_ATOMS: atom_id res chain seq x y z
N MET A 1 -2.47 12.63 -56.34
CA MET A 1 -1.90 11.52 -55.56
C MET A 1 -2.72 11.34 -54.28
N THR A 2 -3.52 10.28 -54.18
CA THR A 2 -4.31 9.97 -52.97
C THR A 2 -3.44 9.22 -51.96
N ILE A 3 -3.35 9.72 -50.74
CA ILE A 3 -2.58 9.08 -49.66
C ILE A 3 -3.38 7.86 -49.19
N SER A 4 -2.72 6.69 -49.07
CA SER A 4 -3.38 5.49 -48.56
C SER A 4 -3.82 5.68 -47.10
N ARG A 5 -4.97 5.10 -46.72
CA ARG A 5 -5.53 5.20 -45.36
C ARG A 5 -4.53 4.78 -44.28
N ALA A 6 -3.72 3.75 -44.55
CA ALA A 6 -2.67 3.28 -43.66
C ALA A 6 -1.60 4.36 -43.37
N ARG A 7 -1.14 5.09 -44.40
CA ARG A 7 -0.15 6.17 -44.23
C ARG A 7 -0.72 7.35 -43.44
N ARG A 8 -2.01 7.65 -43.61
CA ARG A 8 -2.72 8.68 -42.81
C ARG A 8 -2.77 8.28 -41.34
N ASN A 9 -3.15 7.04 -41.03
CA ASN A 9 -3.24 6.55 -39.64
C ASN A 9 -1.87 6.54 -38.96
N LEU A 10 -0.83 6.10 -39.65
CA LEU A 10 0.54 6.12 -39.11
C LEU A 10 0.99 7.53 -38.73
N ARG A 11 0.73 8.52 -39.59
CA ARG A 11 1.07 9.93 -39.31
C ARG A 11 0.32 10.47 -38.09
N ILE A 12 -0.95 10.09 -37.92
CA ILE A 12 -1.74 10.49 -36.76
C ILE A 12 -1.14 9.89 -35.48
N ILE A 13 -0.82 8.59 -35.48
CA ILE A 13 -0.21 7.92 -34.32
C ILE A 13 1.14 8.56 -33.97
N LEU A 14 2.00 8.78 -34.96
CA LEU A 14 3.29 9.44 -34.75
C LEU A 14 3.12 10.88 -34.23
N GLY A 15 2.12 11.61 -34.73
CA GLY A 15 1.78 12.94 -34.23
C GLY A 15 1.33 12.93 -32.77
N ILE A 16 0.51 11.95 -32.37
CA ILE A 16 0.07 11.78 -30.98
C ILE A 16 1.27 11.43 -30.08
N MET A 17 2.13 10.50 -30.50
CA MET A 17 3.35 10.15 -29.76
C MET A 17 4.27 11.36 -29.59
N LEU A 18 4.46 12.15 -30.65
CA LEU A 18 5.27 13.38 -30.59
C LEU A 18 4.67 14.39 -29.60
N MET A 19 3.35 14.64 -29.68
CA MET A 19 2.65 15.55 -28.76
C MET A 19 2.77 15.11 -27.30
N LEU A 20 2.67 13.80 -27.02
CA LEU A 20 2.87 13.24 -25.67
C LEU A 20 4.31 13.44 -25.20
N SER A 21 5.30 13.20 -26.08
CA SER A 21 6.72 13.37 -25.74
C SER A 21 7.09 14.83 -25.46
N LEU A 22 6.56 15.77 -26.24
CA LEU A 22 6.79 17.21 -26.06
C LEU A 22 6.10 17.72 -24.79
N SER A 23 4.89 17.25 -24.51
CA SER A 23 4.18 17.56 -23.26
C SER A 23 4.99 17.08 -22.05
N PHE A 24 5.44 15.83 -22.07
CA PHE A 24 6.27 15.26 -21.00
C PHE A 24 7.56 16.05 -20.79
N PHE A 25 8.30 16.36 -21.86
CA PHE A 25 9.54 17.13 -21.77
C PHE A 25 9.30 18.53 -21.22
N SER A 26 8.25 19.21 -21.68
CA SER A 26 7.88 20.55 -21.22
C SER A 26 7.55 20.57 -19.72
N THR A 27 6.78 19.58 -19.25
CA THR A 27 6.48 19.41 -17.83
C THR A 27 7.74 19.13 -17.00
N ALA A 28 8.64 18.27 -17.48
CA ALA A 28 9.89 17.96 -16.79
C ALA A 28 10.81 19.19 -16.67
N VAL A 29 10.95 19.98 -17.73
CA VAL A 29 11.73 21.23 -17.72
C VAL A 29 11.11 22.26 -16.76
N TYR A 30 9.79 22.46 -16.83
CA TYR A 30 9.06 23.35 -15.92
C TYR A 30 9.31 22.98 -14.47
N PHE A 31 9.16 21.70 -14.12
CA PHE A 31 9.38 21.22 -12.76
C PHE A 31 10.82 21.45 -12.29
N ARG A 32 11.82 21.20 -13.15
CA ARG A 32 13.24 21.43 -12.84
C ARG A 32 13.55 22.90 -12.57
N ILE A 33 12.95 23.81 -13.32
CA ILE A 33 13.14 25.25 -13.12
C ILE A 33 12.50 25.67 -11.79
N GLN A 34 11.26 25.26 -11.53
CA GLN A 34 10.53 25.64 -10.32
C GLN A 34 11.17 25.11 -9.03
N THR A 35 11.68 23.87 -9.07
CA THR A 35 12.42 23.29 -7.94
C THR A 35 13.74 24.01 -7.67
N LYS A 36 14.50 24.39 -8.72
CA LYS A 36 15.71 25.22 -8.55
C LYS A 36 15.41 26.59 -7.96
N GLN A 37 14.29 27.18 -8.34
CA GLN A 37 13.85 28.50 -7.85
C GLN A 37 13.24 28.45 -6.44
N LYS A 38 13.14 27.27 -5.81
CA LYS A 38 12.47 27.05 -4.50
C LYS A 38 10.99 27.51 -4.45
N ASN A 39 10.39 27.81 -5.60
CA ASN A 39 8.96 28.13 -5.71
C ASN A 39 8.07 26.92 -5.41
N ILE A 40 8.63 25.72 -5.56
CA ILE A 40 8.00 24.46 -5.18
C ILE A 40 8.86 23.81 -4.11
N SER A 41 8.32 23.65 -2.91
CA SER A 41 8.95 22.86 -1.86
C SER A 41 8.66 21.39 -2.11
N ILE A 42 9.70 20.54 -2.15
CA ILE A 42 9.52 19.08 -2.23
C ILE A 42 8.64 18.58 -1.07
N LEU A 43 8.73 19.24 0.09
CA LEU A 43 7.91 18.95 1.27
C LEU A 43 6.42 19.18 1.04
N SER A 44 6.02 20.10 0.16
CA SER A 44 4.59 20.33 -0.14
C SER A 44 4.01 19.31 -1.12
N ILE A 45 4.84 18.65 -1.92
CA ILE A 45 4.42 17.62 -2.88
C ILE A 45 4.47 16.21 -2.26
N ALA A 46 5.33 15.98 -1.28
CA ALA A 46 5.52 14.67 -0.65
C ALA A 46 4.20 13.99 -0.22
N PRO A 47 3.22 14.68 0.40
CA PRO A 47 1.95 14.04 0.77
C PRO A 47 1.19 13.49 -0.45
N THR A 48 1.13 14.24 -1.55
CA THR A 48 0.47 13.82 -2.80
C THR A 48 1.18 12.64 -3.43
N LEU A 49 2.52 12.64 -3.48
CA LEU A 49 3.28 11.51 -4.01
C LEU A 49 3.06 10.24 -3.19
N PHE A 50 3.04 10.34 -1.87
CA PHE A 50 2.75 9.20 -1.00
C PHE A 50 1.33 8.67 -1.21
N GLN A 51 0.33 9.55 -1.38
CA GLN A 51 -1.03 9.12 -1.70
C GLN A 51 -1.14 8.38 -3.04
N LEU A 52 -0.43 8.86 -4.07
CA LEU A 52 -0.39 8.18 -5.37
C LEU A 52 0.26 6.80 -5.29
N ASP A 53 1.37 6.66 -4.55
CA ASP A 53 2.01 5.35 -4.36
C ASP A 53 1.11 4.38 -3.56
N ILE A 54 0.42 4.88 -2.53
CA ILE A 54 -0.58 4.11 -1.79
C ILE A 54 -1.71 3.64 -2.71
N TYR A 55 -2.18 4.50 -3.62
CA TYR A 55 -3.19 4.13 -4.61
C TYR A 55 -2.68 3.02 -5.54
N GLN A 56 -1.43 3.12 -6.01
CA GLN A 56 -0.81 2.06 -6.82
C GLN A 56 -0.74 0.74 -6.05
N HIS A 57 -0.35 0.76 -4.78
CA HIS A 57 -0.35 -0.42 -3.93
C HIS A 57 -1.73 -1.05 -3.77
N ARG A 58 -2.77 -0.23 -3.56
CA ARG A 58 -4.17 -0.70 -3.47
C ARG A 58 -4.66 -1.29 -4.79
N ALA A 59 -4.32 -0.67 -5.92
CA ALA A 59 -4.66 -1.20 -7.24
C ALA A 59 -4.01 -2.58 -7.47
N LEU A 60 -2.74 -2.74 -7.10
CA LEU A 60 -2.07 -4.06 -7.16
C LEU A 60 -2.73 -5.08 -6.22
N ALA A 61 -3.12 -4.67 -5.02
CA ALA A 61 -3.80 -5.53 -4.06
C ALA A 61 -5.15 -6.02 -4.58
N TYR A 62 -5.91 -5.16 -5.27
CA TYR A 62 -7.21 -5.51 -5.85
C TYR A 62 -7.15 -6.69 -6.83
N PHE A 63 -6.05 -6.80 -7.59
CA PHE A 63 -5.83 -7.89 -8.54
C PHE A 63 -5.05 -9.08 -7.94
N SER A 64 -4.76 -9.05 -6.64
CA SER A 64 -4.00 -10.10 -5.93
C SER A 64 -4.92 -11.00 -5.12
N ASP A 65 -4.47 -12.23 -4.88
CA ASP A 65 -5.07 -13.14 -3.89
C ASP A 65 -4.83 -12.65 -2.44
N LYS A 66 -5.44 -13.31 -1.45
CA LYS A 66 -5.32 -12.91 -0.03
C LYS A 66 -3.86 -12.86 0.45
N ASP A 67 -3.02 -13.79 -0.01
CA ASP A 67 -1.58 -13.82 0.30
C ASP A 67 -0.81 -12.67 -0.36
N GLY A 68 -1.13 -12.33 -1.61
CA GLY A 68 -0.57 -11.18 -2.30
C GLY A 68 -0.97 -9.86 -1.65
N GLN A 69 -2.25 -9.72 -1.27
CA GLN A 69 -2.74 -8.58 -0.50
C GLN A 69 -2.02 -8.46 0.85
N PHE A 70 -1.82 -9.58 1.56
CA PHE A 70 -1.06 -9.60 2.81
C PHE A 70 0.40 -9.15 2.62
N LYS A 71 1.07 -9.60 1.56
CA LYS A 71 2.45 -9.15 1.23
C LYS A 71 2.50 -7.65 0.93
N ILE A 72 1.50 -7.13 0.22
CA ILE A 72 1.40 -5.69 -0.08
C ILE A 72 1.15 -4.89 1.22
N ALA A 73 0.23 -5.32 2.07
CA ALA A 73 -0.05 -4.69 3.36
C ALA A 73 1.21 -4.62 4.23
N LYS A 74 1.97 -5.73 4.36
CA LYS A 74 3.25 -5.75 5.09
C LYS A 74 4.29 -4.82 4.48
N LYS A 75 4.37 -4.74 3.15
CA LYS A 75 5.29 -3.83 2.46
C LYS A 75 4.95 -2.37 2.78
N MET A 76 3.67 -2.01 2.75
CA MET A 76 3.20 -0.67 3.11
C MET A 76 3.52 -0.35 4.58
N ILE A 77 3.25 -1.28 5.51
CA ILE A 77 3.61 -1.09 6.93
C ILE A 77 5.12 -0.81 7.09
N ARG A 78 5.97 -1.55 6.38
CA ARG A 78 7.43 -1.32 6.39
C ARG A 78 7.83 0.04 5.80
N GLN A 79 7.11 0.53 4.78
CA GLN A 79 7.27 1.88 4.22
C GLN A 79 6.78 2.98 5.17
N GLY A 80 6.13 2.62 6.28
CA GLY A 80 5.76 3.54 7.37
C GLY A 80 6.92 4.38 7.91
N ILE A 81 8.17 3.90 7.78
CA ILE A 81 9.37 4.67 8.14
C ILE A 81 9.53 5.97 7.34
N PHE A 82 8.96 6.05 6.14
CA PHE A 82 9.00 7.23 5.28
C PHE A 82 7.82 8.17 5.53
N SER A 83 6.67 7.61 5.88
CA SER A 83 5.46 8.37 6.21
C SER A 83 4.44 7.48 6.92
N ARG A 84 3.84 8.00 7.99
CA ARG A 84 2.79 7.33 8.77
C ARG A 84 1.60 6.90 7.90
N VAL A 85 1.33 7.62 6.81
CA VAL A 85 0.21 7.31 5.90
C VAL A 85 0.35 5.90 5.31
N TYR A 86 1.57 5.40 5.09
CA TYR A 86 1.80 4.03 4.63
C TYR A 86 1.47 2.99 5.71
N SER A 87 1.92 3.21 6.95
CA SER A 87 1.62 2.27 8.06
C SER A 87 0.13 2.23 8.37
N ASP A 88 -0.53 3.39 8.36
CA ASP A 88 -1.97 3.47 8.60
C ASP A 88 -2.73 2.72 7.48
N SER A 89 -2.40 3.00 6.22
CA SER A 89 -3.04 2.35 5.07
C SER A 89 -2.79 0.85 5.01
N GLY A 90 -1.56 0.40 5.31
CA GLY A 90 -1.23 -1.01 5.36
C GLY A 90 -1.90 -1.74 6.52
N THR A 91 -2.07 -1.07 7.67
CA THR A 91 -2.79 -1.62 8.83
C THR A 91 -4.28 -1.77 8.54
N ILE A 92 -4.91 -0.81 7.86
CA ILE A 92 -6.30 -0.92 7.40
C ILE A 92 -6.47 -2.14 6.49
N MET A 93 -5.63 -2.27 5.46
CA MET A 93 -5.68 -3.42 4.55
C MET A 93 -5.49 -4.76 5.29
N LEU A 94 -4.61 -4.78 6.28
CA LEU A 94 -4.39 -5.96 7.09
C LEU A 94 -5.59 -6.32 7.97
N LYS A 95 -6.24 -5.31 8.56
CA LYS A 95 -7.49 -5.47 9.33
C LYS A 95 -8.59 -6.06 8.44
N ASP A 96 -8.81 -5.49 7.26
CA ASP A 96 -9.82 -5.99 6.31
C ASP A 96 -9.57 -7.46 5.95
N LEU A 97 -8.31 -7.83 5.72
CA LEU A 97 -7.94 -9.23 5.48
C LEU A 97 -8.17 -10.13 6.70
N ALA A 98 -7.86 -9.65 7.90
CA ALA A 98 -8.09 -10.38 9.14
C ALA A 98 -9.58 -10.65 9.38
N GLU A 99 -10.42 -9.64 9.16
CA GLU A 99 -11.88 -9.74 9.22
C GLU A 99 -12.44 -10.69 8.14
N SER A 100 -11.79 -10.78 6.98
CA SER A 100 -12.14 -11.76 5.93
C SER A 100 -11.72 -13.21 6.22
N GLY A 101 -11.17 -13.48 7.42
CA GLY A 101 -10.77 -14.82 7.85
C GLY A 101 -9.34 -15.23 7.45
N HIS A 102 -8.50 -14.33 6.95
CA HIS A 102 -7.14 -14.70 6.51
C HIS A 102 -6.20 -14.91 7.71
N ALA A 103 -5.91 -16.16 8.08
CA ALA A 103 -5.13 -16.50 9.28
C ALA A 103 -3.76 -15.78 9.42
N PRO A 104 -2.94 -15.62 8.36
CA PRO A 104 -1.71 -14.83 8.44
C PRO A 104 -1.97 -13.35 8.79
N SER A 105 -3.03 -12.76 8.23
CA SER A 105 -3.40 -11.37 8.52
C SER A 105 -3.96 -11.22 9.93
N GLN A 106 -4.80 -12.15 10.39
CA GLN A 106 -5.31 -12.18 11.76
C GLN A 106 -4.16 -12.18 12.78
N THR A 107 -3.17 -13.07 12.56
CA THR A 107 -2.00 -13.19 13.43
C THR A 107 -1.13 -11.93 13.41
N TYR A 108 -0.87 -11.37 12.22
CA TYR A 108 -0.06 -10.16 12.11
C TYR A 108 -0.78 -8.93 12.68
N TYR A 109 -2.09 -8.81 12.47
CA TYR A 109 -2.87 -7.69 12.99
C TYR A 109 -2.99 -7.77 14.52
N ALA A 110 -3.18 -8.95 15.09
CA ALA A 110 -3.11 -9.17 16.53
C ALA A 110 -1.77 -8.71 17.12
N ASN A 111 -0.65 -9.04 16.46
CA ASN A 111 0.67 -8.55 16.86
C ASN A 111 0.79 -7.02 16.83
N ILE A 112 0.15 -6.35 15.87
CA ILE A 112 0.09 -4.89 15.85
C ILE A 112 -0.69 -4.39 17.07
N LEU A 113 -1.87 -4.94 17.35
CA LEU A 113 -2.71 -4.54 18.48
C LEU A 113 -2.02 -4.70 19.84
N ILE A 114 -1.23 -5.78 20.02
CA ILE A 114 -0.46 -6.02 21.26
C ILE A 114 0.64 -4.97 21.43
N ARG A 115 1.28 -4.56 20.33
CA ARG A 115 2.42 -3.63 20.35
C ARG A 115 1.99 -2.16 20.33
N PHE A 116 0.86 -1.84 19.69
CA PHE A 116 0.44 -0.46 19.37
C PHE A 116 -1.09 -0.30 19.28
N PRO A 117 -1.71 0.63 20.05
CA PRO A 117 -1.18 1.39 21.19
C PRO A 117 -0.90 0.50 22.41
N PRO A 118 -0.03 0.94 23.34
CA PRO A 118 0.41 0.12 24.45
C PRO A 118 -0.78 -0.36 25.31
N GLN A 119 -1.03 -1.67 25.23
CA GLN A 119 -1.75 -2.51 26.19
C GLN A 119 -3.05 -1.94 26.78
N SER A 120 -3.96 -1.43 25.94
CA SER A 120 -5.35 -1.37 26.38
C SER A 120 -5.89 -2.79 26.51
N GLU A 121 -6.66 -3.06 27.57
CA GLU A 121 -7.34 -4.36 27.74
C GLU A 121 -8.20 -4.71 26.53
N GLU A 122 -8.82 -3.71 25.91
CA GLU A 122 -9.59 -3.86 24.67
C GLU A 122 -8.73 -4.41 23.52
N ASN A 123 -7.52 -3.86 23.32
CA ASN A 123 -6.63 -4.34 22.26
C ASN A 123 -6.09 -5.73 22.55
N ARG A 124 -5.81 -6.05 23.81
CA ARG A 124 -5.39 -7.40 24.22
C ARG A 124 -6.50 -8.42 23.95
N ALA A 125 -7.73 -8.10 24.34
CA ALA A 125 -8.89 -8.95 24.07
C ALA A 125 -9.12 -9.14 22.56
N ALA A 126 -9.05 -8.05 21.78
CA ALA A 126 -9.18 -8.11 20.33
C ALA A 126 -8.06 -8.93 19.68
N ALA A 127 -6.81 -8.76 20.11
CA ALA A 127 -5.68 -9.54 19.63
C ALA A 127 -5.84 -11.04 19.94
N ARG A 128 -6.27 -11.38 21.16
CA ARG A 128 -6.53 -12.77 21.56
C ARG A 128 -7.61 -13.40 20.69
N ASN A 129 -8.70 -12.69 20.40
CA ASN A 129 -9.75 -13.15 19.50
C ASN A 129 -9.19 -13.47 18.10
N TYR A 130 -8.46 -12.53 17.48
CA TYR A 130 -7.86 -12.77 16.17
C TYR A 130 -6.89 -13.97 16.16
N LEU A 131 -6.09 -14.13 17.20
CA LEU A 131 -5.19 -15.28 17.31
C LEU A 131 -5.96 -16.59 17.48
N GLN A 132 -7.06 -16.61 18.25
CA GLN A 132 -7.92 -17.78 18.39
C GLN A 132 -8.56 -18.16 17.05
N LEU A 133 -9.02 -17.18 16.27
CA LEU A 133 -9.56 -17.40 14.93
C LEU A 133 -8.52 -17.98 13.96
N ALA A 134 -7.27 -17.53 14.05
CA ALA A 134 -6.17 -18.07 13.24
C ALA A 134 -5.75 -19.47 13.72
N ALA A 135 -5.71 -19.69 15.04
CA ALA A 135 -5.39 -20.98 15.64
C ALA A 135 -6.44 -22.06 15.30
N ALA A 136 -7.72 -21.68 15.25
CA ALA A 136 -8.82 -22.55 14.81
C ALA A 136 -8.68 -23.00 13.35
N GLN A 137 -7.92 -22.26 12.54
CA GLN A 137 -7.55 -22.62 11.17
C GLN A 137 -6.25 -23.44 11.10
N ASN A 138 -5.74 -23.94 12.24
CA ASN A 138 -4.47 -24.65 12.39
C ASN A 138 -3.23 -23.81 11.99
N TYR A 139 -3.30 -22.48 12.11
CA TYR A 139 -2.16 -21.62 11.84
C TYR A 139 -1.20 -21.58 13.03
N THR A 140 -0.14 -22.38 12.98
CA THR A 140 0.84 -22.58 14.07
C THR A 140 1.39 -21.28 14.68
N PRO A 141 1.77 -20.24 13.90
CA PRO A 141 2.28 -19.00 14.50
C PRO A 141 1.28 -18.31 15.45
N ALA A 142 -0.03 -18.48 15.24
CA ALA A 142 -1.02 -17.92 16.15
C ALA A 142 -1.06 -18.67 17.49
N GLN A 143 -0.88 -19.99 17.46
CA GLN A 143 -0.85 -20.84 18.66
C GLN A 143 0.35 -20.51 19.54
N GLU A 144 1.52 -20.29 18.92
CA GLU A 144 2.74 -19.89 19.63
C GLU A 144 2.55 -18.56 20.37
N ILE A 145 1.95 -17.56 19.72
CA ILE A 145 1.72 -16.24 20.31
C ILE A 145 0.65 -16.31 21.41
N LEU A 146 -0.40 -17.11 21.26
CA LEU A 146 -1.39 -17.33 22.32
C LEU A 146 -0.76 -17.93 23.57
N ASN A 147 0.07 -18.97 23.40
CA ASN A 147 0.75 -19.60 24.52
C ASN A 147 1.73 -18.66 25.24
N ASP A 148 2.28 -17.68 24.53
CA ASP A 148 3.14 -16.65 25.11
C ASP A 148 2.33 -15.60 25.88
N LEU A 149 1.20 -15.15 25.32
CA LEU A 149 0.26 -14.24 25.98
C LEU A 149 -0.25 -14.82 27.31
N ASP A 150 -0.62 -16.11 27.31
CA ASP A 150 -1.19 -16.78 28.49
C ASP A 150 -0.19 -16.96 29.64
N LYS A 151 1.12 -16.88 29.37
CA LYS A 151 2.18 -16.95 30.41
C LYS A 151 2.41 -15.62 31.14
N HIS A 152 1.90 -14.53 30.59
CA HIS A 152 2.15 -13.17 31.05
C HIS A 152 0.89 -12.47 31.59
N GLU A 153 -0.23 -13.19 31.70
CA GLU A 153 -1.43 -12.82 32.46
C GLU A 153 -1.36 -13.34 33.91
#